data_AF-A0A3D8GP91-F1
#
_entry.id   AF-A0A3D8GP91-F1
#
_cell.length_a   1.000
_cell.length_b   1.000
_cell.length_c   1.000
_cell.angle_alpha   90.00
_cell.angle_beta   90.00
_cell.angle_gamma   90.00
#
_symmetry.space_group_name_H-M   'P 1'
#
loop_
_entity.id
_entity.type
_entity.pdbx_description
1 polymer ?
#
loop_
_entity_poly.entity_id
_entity_poly.type
_entity_poly.pdbx_seq_one_letter_code
_entity_poly.pdbx_strand_id
1 'polypeptide(L)'
;MNISSIQPYNSNFLTINKQQGASNEASFGTMLNQYIQDANLAVKDFEGKTAALARGEAVNLHDVTIAAQKANIAVALTAQVRDRAVEAYQEIMRMQI
;
A
#
# COMPACT_ATOMS: atom_id res chain seq x y z
N MET A 1 -33.34 -17.88 58.16
CA MET A 1 -33.23 -18.77 56.98
C MET A 1 -33.68 -18.03 55.74
N ASN A 2 -32.77 -17.29 55.09
CA ASN A 2 -32.99 -16.69 53.78
C ASN A 2 -31.84 -17.17 52.91
N ILE A 3 -32.06 -18.25 52.16
CA ILE A 3 -31.08 -18.78 51.21
C ILE A 3 -31.26 -18.04 49.89
N SER A 4 -30.49 -16.97 49.70
CA SER A 4 -30.35 -16.36 48.37
C SER A 4 -29.78 -17.41 47.43
N SER A 5 -30.58 -17.81 46.44
CA SER A 5 -30.17 -18.69 45.36
C SER A 5 -29.02 -18.04 44.58
N ILE A 6 -27.92 -18.78 44.49
CA ILE A 6 -26.76 -18.41 43.67
C ILE A 6 -27.24 -18.40 42.22
N GLN A 7 -27.27 -17.23 41.60
CA GLN A 7 -27.55 -17.11 40.18
C GLN A 7 -26.44 -17.85 39.41
N PRO A 8 -26.77 -18.73 38.45
CA PRO A 8 -25.76 -19.40 37.66
C PRO A 8 -24.98 -18.34 36.87
N TYR A 9 -23.66 -18.40 37.03
CA TYR A 9 -22.67 -17.73 36.20
C TYR A 9 -23.15 -17.71 34.73
N ASN A 10 -23.48 -16.54 34.21
CA ASN A 10 -23.74 -16.38 32.79
C ASN A 10 -22.40 -16.50 32.07
N SER A 11 -22.14 -17.71 31.59
CA SER A 11 -21.09 -18.00 30.62
C SER A 11 -21.42 -17.30 29.29
N ASN A 12 -21.25 -15.98 29.26
CA ASN A 12 -21.16 -15.15 28.06
C ASN A 12 -19.72 -15.16 27.49
N PHE A 13 -18.94 -16.20 27.78
CA PHE A 13 -17.80 -16.53 26.94
C PHE A 13 -18.35 -17.16 25.66
N LEU A 14 -17.99 -16.62 24.49
CA LEU A 14 -18.44 -17.00 23.14
C LEU A 14 -19.67 -16.27 22.58
N THR A 15 -19.89 -15.00 22.91
CA THR A 15 -20.31 -14.09 21.83
C THR A 15 -19.04 -13.54 21.19
N ILE A 16 -18.39 -14.36 20.34
CA ILE A 16 -17.48 -13.83 19.34
C ILE A 16 -18.37 -12.99 18.43
N ASN A 17 -18.33 -11.69 18.69
CA ASN A 17 -18.92 -10.69 17.83
C ASN A 17 -18.33 -10.95 16.45
N LYS A 18 -19.16 -11.48 15.55
CA LYS A 18 -18.88 -11.58 14.12
C LYS A 18 -18.90 -10.14 13.58
N GLN A 19 -17.90 -9.35 13.98
CA GLN A 19 -17.52 -8.14 13.30
C GLN A 19 -16.95 -8.61 11.97
N GLN A 20 -17.88 -8.73 11.02
CA GLN A 20 -17.76 -8.21 9.68
C GLN A 20 -16.37 -8.45 9.08
N GLY A 21 -16.30 -9.47 8.24
CA GLY A 21 -15.08 -9.89 7.57
C GLY A 21 -14.31 -8.70 7.03
N ALA A 22 -13.20 -8.38 7.69
CA ALA A 22 -12.08 -7.72 7.05
C ALA A 22 -11.27 -8.80 6.33
N SER A 23 -11.89 -9.46 5.35
CA SER A 23 -11.13 -10.00 4.21
C SER A 23 -10.71 -8.81 3.35
N ASN A 24 -9.89 -7.95 3.94
CA ASN A 24 -9.15 -6.92 3.23
C ASN A 24 -7.69 -7.12 3.61
N GLU A 25 -7.23 -8.37 3.50
CA GLU A 25 -5.87 -8.60 3.02
C GLU A 25 -5.78 -7.79 1.73
N ALA A 26 -5.24 -6.57 1.79
CA ALA A 26 -4.98 -5.79 0.60
C ALA A 26 -4.12 -6.69 -0.29
N SER A 27 -4.73 -7.27 -1.33
CA SER A 27 -4.05 -8.20 -2.21
C SER A 27 -2.75 -7.56 -2.67
N PHE A 28 -1.66 -8.32 -2.72
CA PHE A 28 -0.37 -7.81 -3.21
C PHE A 28 -0.55 -7.06 -4.54
N GLY A 29 -1.46 -7.53 -5.40
CA GLY A 29 -1.84 -6.85 -6.63
C GLY A 29 -2.45 -5.45 -6.42
N THR A 30 -3.31 -5.28 -5.41
CA THR A 30 -3.88 -3.97 -5.03
C THR A 30 -2.79 -3.03 -4.50
N MET A 31 -1.90 -3.54 -3.66
CA MET A 31 -0.76 -2.76 -3.14
C MET A 31 0.20 -2.34 -4.27
N LEU A 32 0.54 -3.27 -5.17
CA LEU A 32 1.39 -2.99 -6.31
C LEU A 32 0.74 -1.98 -7.27
N ASN A 33 -0.56 -2.11 -7.52
CA ASN A 33 -1.30 -1.17 -8.34
C ASN A 33 -1.30 0.23 -7.71
N GLN A 34 -1.46 0.32 -6.39
CA GLN A 34 -1.33 1.59 -5.67
C GLN A 34 0.07 2.20 -5.87
N TYR A 35 1.15 1.42 -5.72
CA TYR A 35 2.50 1.94 -5.93
C TYR A 35 2.78 2.37 -7.37
N ILE A 36 2.24 1.65 -8.36
CA ILE A 36 2.32 2.05 -9.77
C ILE A 36 1.60 3.39 -9.98
N GLN A 37 0.41 3.56 -9.38
CA GLN A 37 -0.33 4.82 -9.44
C GLN A 37 0.44 5.95 -8.76
N ASP A 38 1.01 5.72 -7.58
CA ASP A 38 1.80 6.70 -6.83
C ASP A 38 3.06 7.13 -7.62
N ALA A 39 3.73 6.18 -8.28
CA ALA A 39 4.86 6.47 -9.16
C ALA A 39 4.43 7.33 -10.35
N ASN A 40 3.30 7.01 -10.99
CA ASN A 40 2.75 7.80 -12.09
C ASN A 40 2.38 9.23 -11.64
N LEU A 41 1.76 9.37 -10.45
CA LEU A 41 1.47 10.68 -9.87
C LEU A 41 2.75 11.49 -9.60
N ALA A 42 3.82 10.85 -9.11
CA ALA A 42 5.10 11.50 -8.88
C ALA A 42 5.74 11.99 -10.19
N VAL A 43 5.67 11.20 -11.26
CA VAL A 43 6.13 11.60 -12.61
C VAL A 43 5.33 12.79 -13.13
N LYS A 44 3.99 12.75 -13.00
CA LYS A 44 3.11 13.82 -13.44
C LYS A 44 3.33 15.13 -12.67
N ASP A 45 3.59 15.04 -11.37
CA ASP A 45 3.93 16.22 -10.54
C ASP A 45 5.26 16.84 -10.99
N PHE A 46 6.28 16.01 -11.26
CA PHE A 46 7.55 16.46 -11.83
C PHE A 46 7.36 17.15 -13.18
N GLU A 47 6.60 16.56 -14.09
CA GLU A 47 6.31 17.15 -15.40
C GLU A 47 5.58 18.50 -15.27
N GLY A 48 4.59 18.58 -14.38
CA GLY A 48 3.85 19.82 -14.10
C GLY A 48 4.76 20.93 -13.56
N LYS A 49 5.62 20.61 -12.59
CA LYS A 49 6.59 21.55 -12.02
C LYS A 49 7.66 21.96 -13.05
N THR A 50 8.11 21.03 -13.88
CA THR A 50 9.06 21.31 -14.97
C THR A 50 8.45 22.23 -16.01
N ALA A 51 7.20 22.00 -16.41
CA ALA A 51 6.48 22.84 -17.36
C ALA A 51 6.19 24.25 -16.78
N ALA A 52 5.89 24.37 -15.49
CA ALA A 52 5.75 25.66 -14.83
C ALA A 52 7.09 26.43 -14.74
N LEU A 53 8.19 25.73 -14.44
CA LEU A 53 9.54 26.31 -14.44
C LEU A 53 9.96 26.76 -15.85
N ALA A 54 9.69 25.96 -16.88
CA ALA A 54 9.97 26.32 -18.28
C ALA A 54 9.13 27.52 -18.77
N ARG A 55 7.94 27.73 -18.21
CA ARG A 55 7.07 28.89 -18.48
C ARG A 55 7.48 30.16 -17.72
N GLY A 56 8.50 30.08 -16.85
CA GLY A 56 8.96 31.22 -16.05
C GLY A 56 8.02 31.60 -14.89
N GLU A 57 7.07 30.74 -14.53
CA GLU A 57 6.34 30.88 -13.26
C GLU A 57 7.33 30.66 -12.11
N ALA A 58 7.11 31.32 -10.97
CA ALA A 58 7.96 31.29 -9.78
C ALA A 58 7.97 29.91 -9.08
N VAL A 59 8.34 28.88 -9.81
CA VAL A 59 8.66 27.55 -9.28
C VAL A 59 10.12 27.56 -8.94
N ASN A 60 10.44 27.23 -7.69
CA ASN A 60 11.82 27.09 -7.27
C ASN A 60 12.43 25.89 -8.00
N LEU A 61 13.58 26.10 -8.65
CA LEU A 61 14.35 25.02 -9.30
C LEU A 61 14.57 23.82 -8.36
N HIS A 62 14.70 24.09 -7.07
CA HIS A 62 14.80 23.10 -6.01
C HIS A 62 13.62 22.12 -6.00
N ASP A 63 12.39 22.61 -6.11
CA ASP A 63 11.18 21.78 -6.08
C ASP A 63 11.08 20.87 -7.30
N VAL A 64 11.51 21.37 -8.48
CA VAL A 64 11.59 20.54 -9.70
C VAL A 64 12.62 19.43 -9.53
N THR A 65 13.80 19.74 -9.00
CA THR A 65 14.84 18.73 -8.79
C THR A 65 14.44 17.67 -7.76
N ILE A 66 13.76 18.06 -6.67
CA ILE A 66 13.22 17.11 -5.69
C ILE A 66 12.15 16.22 -6.33
N ALA A 67 11.22 16.82 -7.07
CA ALA A 67 10.18 16.07 -7.77
C ALA A 67 10.78 15.08 -8.77
N ALA A 68 11.83 15.49 -9.49
CA ALA A 68 12.57 14.62 -10.43
C ALA A 68 13.20 13.43 -9.71
N GLN A 69 13.88 13.66 -8.59
CA GLN A 69 14.50 12.61 -7.79
C GLN A 69 13.45 11.65 -7.23
N LYS A 70 12.35 12.17 -6.71
CA LYS A 70 11.25 11.37 -6.18
C LYS A 70 10.62 10.49 -7.26
N ALA A 71 10.35 11.05 -8.44
CA ALA A 71 9.81 10.30 -9.58
C ALA A 71 10.76 9.17 -10.02
N ASN A 72 12.06 9.47 -10.17
CA ASN A 72 13.06 8.46 -10.53
C ASN A 72 13.13 7.32 -9.51
N ILE A 73 13.18 7.64 -8.21
CA ILE A 73 13.22 6.63 -7.15
C ILE A 73 11.95 5.79 -7.14
N ALA A 74 10.78 6.43 -7.27
CA ALA A 74 9.49 5.72 -7.29
C ALA A 74 9.41 4.72 -8.45
N VAL A 75 9.76 5.15 -9.67
CA VAL A 75 9.76 4.28 -10.86
C VAL A 75 10.75 3.14 -10.71
N ALA A 76 11.98 3.42 -10.24
CA ALA A 76 12.99 2.40 -10.03
C ALA A 76 12.54 1.35 -9.00
N LEU A 77 11.95 1.80 -7.88
CA LEU A 77 11.40 0.92 -6.86
C LEU A 77 10.28 0.03 -7.42
N THR A 78 9.34 0.60 -8.17
CA THR A 78 8.25 -0.17 -8.80
C THR A 78 8.78 -1.24 -9.76
N ALA A 79 9.80 -0.92 -10.57
CA ALA A 79 10.45 -1.89 -11.44
C ALA A 79 11.11 -3.01 -10.64
N GLN A 80 11.82 -2.68 -9.56
CA GLN A 80 12.46 -3.66 -8.70
C GLN A 80 11.45 -4.58 -8.00
N VAL A 81 10.33 -4.04 -7.53
CA VAL A 81 9.23 -4.85 -6.94
C VAL A 81 8.61 -5.77 -7.98
N ARG A 82 8.36 -5.27 -9.20
CA ARG A 82 7.88 -6.09 -10.33
C ARG A 82 8.83 -7.25 -10.59
N ASP A 83 10.12 -6.97 -10.72
CA ASP A 83 11.12 -7.99 -11.04
C ASP A 83 11.19 -9.06 -9.93
N ARG A 84 11.17 -8.64 -8.66
CA ARG A 84 11.13 -9.56 -7.51
C ARG A 84 9.87 -10.41 -7.45
N ALA A 85 8.71 -9.85 -7.83
CA ALA A 85 7.47 -10.61 -7.89
C ALA A 85 7.52 -11.69 -8.99
N VAL A 86 8.10 -11.37 -10.15
CA VAL A 86 8.29 -12.34 -11.24
C VAL A 86 9.29 -13.43 -10.83
N GLU A 87 10.42 -13.06 -10.22
CA GLU A 87 11.41 -14.02 -9.71
C GLU A 87 10.80 -14.98 -8.67
N ALA A 88 10.03 -14.46 -7.72
CA ALA A 88 9.36 -15.27 -6.70
C ALA A 88 8.36 -16.26 -7.32
N TYR A 89 7.60 -15.82 -8.34
CA TYR A 89 6.71 -16.71 -9.07
C TYR A 89 7.47 -17.81 -9.82
N GLN A 90 8.57 -17.46 -10.49
CA GLN A 90 9.42 -18.42 -11.19
C GLN A 90 10.05 -19.44 -10.23
N GLU A 91 10.45 -19.01 -9.03
CA GLU A 91 11.05 -19.88 -8.02
C GLU A 91 10.05 -20.91 -7.47
N ILE A 92 8.81 -20.48 -7.19
CA ILE A 92 7.74 -21.39 -6.76
C ILE A 92 7.47 -22.45 -7.84
N MET A 93 7.49 -22.07 -9.12
CA MET A 93 7.33 -23.03 -10.22
C MET A 93 8.51 -24.02 -10.32
N ARG A 94 9.73 -23.58 -10.00
CA ARG A 94 10.91 -24.47 -9.95
C ARG A 94 10.88 -25.45 -8.78
N MET A 95 10.18 -25.15 -7.68
CA MET A 95 10.01 -26.08 -6.56
C MET A 95 9.02 -27.21 -6.81
N GLN A 96 8.11 -27.09 -7.78
CA GLN A 96 7.01 -28.06 -8.00
C GLN A 96 7.34 -29.19 -8.99
N ILE A 97 8.61 -29.38 -9.36
CA ILE A 97 9.08 -30.52 -10.17
C ILE A 97 9.83 -31.53 -9.30
#